data_AF-A0ABD0RAR0-F1
#
_entry.id   AF-A0ABD0RAR0-F1
#
_cell.length_a   1.000
_cell.length_b   1.000
_cell.length_c   1.000
_cell.angle_alpha   90.00
_cell.angle_beta   90.00
_cell.angle_gamma   90.00
#
_symmetry.space_group_name_H-M   'P 1'
#
loop_
_entity.id
_entity.type
_entity.pdbx_description
1 polymer ?
#
loop_
_entity_poly.entity_id
_entity_poly.type
_entity_poly.pdbx_seq_one_letter_code
_entity_poly.pdbx_strand_id
1 'polypeptide(L)'
;RCRYLLDAIIEGFREQDRTFTNDRKVLQDVAVIFGMNGKHTPELVQILQELATFRYSCKVNFAIITYTWGSGGTIAQHATDPPFQDIREHLKNNPATRNLVEALRGNDPRSLIYFSFVDSDTIEFNFIYSEYLQIVKEEWEKDKIPPTVMSTGYEFHPGNEHHIASWLDRMVRTALAEVYPLFVYYPEPNFCVLVHDTLNTIEESFIDRRRGNIMESPVLISRVKTRPNFKAVFSDRKPIIIDAPKRFGLSVKGLVTGQSTLSGMTLAQ
;
A
#
# COMPACT_ATOMS: atom_id res chain seq x y z
N ARG A 1 -5.76 1.18 17.25
CA ARG A 1 -5.21 1.49 15.91
C ARG A 1 -5.82 0.62 14.81
N CYS A 2 -5.84 -0.72 14.93
CA CYS A 2 -6.47 -1.59 13.91
C CYS A 2 -7.97 -1.28 13.67
N ARG A 3 -8.72 -0.99 14.74
CA ARG A 3 -10.12 -0.52 14.63
C ARG A 3 -10.25 0.74 13.78
N TYR A 4 -9.47 1.78 14.09
CA TYR A 4 -9.42 3.02 13.31
C TYR A 4 -9.12 2.74 11.83
N LEU A 5 -8.15 1.87 11.54
CA LEU A 5 -7.81 1.54 10.16
C LEU A 5 -8.94 0.79 9.44
N LEU A 6 -9.67 -0.11 10.11
CA LEU A 6 -10.84 -0.76 9.53
C LEU A 6 -11.98 0.23 9.26
N ASP A 7 -12.22 1.18 10.18
CA ASP A 7 -13.18 2.27 9.98
C ASP A 7 -12.75 3.17 8.80
N ALA A 8 -11.46 3.51 8.71
CA ALA A 8 -10.90 4.36 7.65
C ALA A 8 -10.83 3.65 6.29
N ILE A 9 -10.72 2.32 6.24
CA ILE A 9 -10.81 1.56 4.98
C ILE A 9 -12.17 1.74 4.32
N ILE A 10 -13.25 1.85 5.10
CA ILE A 10 -14.58 2.14 4.56
C ILE A 10 -14.59 3.52 3.89
N GLU A 11 -13.97 4.53 4.50
CA GLU A 11 -13.76 5.87 3.91
C GLU A 11 -12.97 5.80 2.60
N GLY A 12 -12.08 4.81 2.43
CA GLY A 12 -11.39 4.58 1.17
C GLY A 12 -12.30 4.25 -0.02
N PHE A 13 -13.59 3.97 0.19
CA PHE A 13 -14.60 3.75 -0.85
C PHE A 13 -15.69 4.81 -0.79
N ARG A 14 -16.12 5.33 -1.94
CA ARG A 14 -17.35 6.12 -2.09
C ARG A 14 -18.56 5.23 -1.84
N GLU A 15 -19.68 5.83 -1.45
CA GLU A 15 -20.89 5.08 -1.12
C GLU A 15 -21.40 4.18 -2.25
N GLN A 16 -21.36 4.67 -3.48
CA GLN A 16 -21.77 3.95 -4.68
C GLN A 16 -20.91 2.72 -5.02
N ASP A 17 -19.67 2.67 -4.52
CA ASP A 17 -18.72 1.58 -4.76
C ASP A 17 -18.76 0.54 -3.62
N ARG A 18 -19.66 0.72 -2.64
CA ARG A 18 -19.87 -0.23 -1.55
C ARG A 18 -21.06 -1.10 -1.87
N THR A 19 -20.91 -2.42 -1.78
CA THR A 19 -22.02 -3.36 -1.95
C THR A 19 -22.92 -3.32 -0.71
N PHE A 20 -24.23 -3.48 -0.89
CA PHE A 20 -25.19 -3.58 0.20
C PHE A 20 -25.79 -4.98 0.24
N THR A 21 -25.82 -5.61 1.42
CA THR A 21 -26.52 -6.87 1.66
C THR A 21 -27.40 -6.71 2.90
N ASN A 22 -28.72 -6.91 2.76
CA ASN A 22 -29.70 -6.75 3.85
C ASN A 22 -29.55 -5.39 4.57
N ASP A 23 -29.52 -4.29 3.80
CA ASP A 23 -29.34 -2.91 4.29
C ASP A 23 -28.04 -2.65 5.08
N ARG A 24 -27.06 -3.56 5.01
CA ARG A 24 -25.71 -3.39 5.58
C ARG A 24 -24.68 -3.25 4.48
N LYS A 25 -23.71 -2.34 4.67
CA LYS A 25 -22.55 -2.19 3.78
C LYS A 25 -21.73 -3.48 3.84
N VAL A 26 -21.22 -3.98 2.73
CA VAL A 26 -20.36 -5.16 2.66
C VAL A 26 -19.29 -4.90 1.62
N LEU A 27 -18.02 -5.03 2.00
CA LEU A 27 -16.89 -4.98 1.07
C LEU A 27 -16.40 -6.42 0.85
N GLN A 28 -17.16 -7.18 0.08
CA GLN A 28 -16.86 -8.59 -0.23
C GLN A 28 -15.56 -8.74 -1.02
N ASP A 29 -15.23 -7.75 -1.84
CA ASP A 29 -14.08 -7.77 -2.75
C ASP A 29 -12.81 -7.16 -2.12
N VAL A 30 -12.82 -6.96 -0.80
CA VAL A 30 -11.71 -6.34 -0.05
C VAL A 30 -11.27 -7.23 1.10
N ALA A 31 -9.96 -7.43 1.20
CA ALA A 31 -9.33 -8.06 2.35
C ALA A 31 -8.20 -7.20 2.90
N VAL A 32 -7.97 -7.28 4.22
CA VAL A 32 -6.99 -6.44 4.91
C VAL A 32 -6.00 -7.29 5.69
N ILE A 33 -4.72 -6.97 5.57
CA ILE A 33 -3.65 -7.58 6.36
C ILE A 33 -3.12 -6.56 7.36
N PHE A 34 -3.20 -6.89 8.65
CA PHE A 34 -2.52 -6.14 9.70
C PHE A 34 -1.21 -6.84 10.08
N GLY A 35 -0.10 -6.22 9.73
CA GLY A 35 1.21 -6.63 10.24
C GLY A 35 1.48 -5.99 11.59
N MET A 36 1.70 -6.80 12.62
CA MET A 36 1.95 -6.32 13.99
C MET A 36 3.31 -6.78 14.49
N ASN A 37 4.19 -5.81 14.79
CA ASN A 37 5.45 -6.08 15.46
C ASN A 37 5.19 -6.32 16.96
N GLY A 38 5.31 -7.58 17.40
CA GLY A 38 5.10 -7.96 18.79
C GLY A 38 4.96 -9.47 18.94
N LYS A 39 5.42 -10.00 20.09
CA LYS A 39 5.09 -11.37 20.51
C LYS A 39 3.61 -11.45 20.89
N HIS A 40 3.02 -12.64 20.89
CA HIS A 40 1.69 -12.86 21.45
C HIS A 40 1.70 -12.57 22.96
N THR A 41 1.42 -11.31 23.33
CA THR A 41 1.19 -10.92 24.71
C THR A 41 -0.28 -11.10 25.07
N PRO A 42 -0.65 -11.24 26.36
CA PRO A 42 -2.04 -11.28 26.79
C PRO A 42 -2.86 -10.09 26.30
N GLU A 43 -2.27 -8.89 26.25
CA GLU A 43 -2.92 -7.67 25.76
C GLU A 43 -3.20 -7.74 24.26
N LEU A 44 -2.24 -8.25 23.48
CA LEU A 44 -2.45 -8.47 22.05
C LEU A 44 -3.56 -9.51 21.83
N VAL A 45 -3.56 -10.62 22.57
CA VAL A 45 -4.61 -11.64 22.49
C VAL A 45 -6.00 -11.04 22.79
N GLN A 46 -6.09 -10.18 23.81
CA GLN A 46 -7.33 -9.47 24.13
C GLN A 46 -7.78 -8.56 22.97
N ILE A 47 -6.87 -7.77 22.40
CA ILE A 47 -7.17 -6.93 21.22
C ILE A 47 -7.64 -7.78 20.03
N LEU A 48 -7.02 -8.93 19.80
CA LEU A 48 -7.40 -9.86 18.73
C LEU A 48 -8.81 -10.44 18.98
N GLN A 49 -9.13 -10.80 20.22
CA GLN A 49 -10.46 -11.28 20.62
C GLN A 49 -11.53 -10.20 20.49
N GLU A 50 -11.21 -8.96 20.86
CA GLU A 50 -12.09 -7.81 20.65
C GLU A 50 -12.35 -7.60 19.15
N LEU A 51 -11.31 -7.61 18.32
CA LEU A 51 -11.46 -7.49 16.86
C LEU A 51 -12.28 -8.63 16.24
N ALA A 52 -12.13 -9.86 16.73
CA ALA A 52 -12.86 -11.03 16.24
C ALA A 52 -14.35 -11.02 16.62
N THR A 53 -14.70 -10.40 17.75
CA THR A 53 -16.09 -10.31 18.25
C THR A 53 -16.78 -9.01 17.85
N PHE A 54 -16.04 -8.03 17.33
CA PHE A 54 -16.55 -6.74 16.94
C PHE A 54 -17.45 -6.84 15.70
N ARG A 55 -18.69 -6.34 15.82
CA ARG A 55 -19.64 -6.24 14.69
C ARG A 55 -19.51 -4.87 14.04
N TYR A 56 -18.81 -4.80 12.91
CA TYR A 56 -18.82 -3.63 12.04
C TYR A 56 -20.18 -3.46 11.34
N SER A 57 -20.52 -2.22 10.99
CA SER A 57 -21.59 -1.92 10.04
C SER A 57 -21.27 -2.44 8.62
N CYS A 58 -19.98 -2.70 8.35
CA CYS A 58 -19.47 -3.31 7.13
C CYS A 58 -18.66 -4.58 7.39
N LYS A 59 -18.99 -5.70 6.72
CA LYS A 59 -18.16 -6.91 6.78
C LYS A 59 -16.95 -6.75 5.84
N VAL A 60 -15.75 -6.78 6.41
CA VAL A 60 -14.45 -6.78 5.70
C VAL A 60 -13.67 -8.02 6.15
N ASN A 61 -13.11 -8.78 5.20
CA ASN A 61 -12.24 -9.90 5.56
C ASN A 61 -10.88 -9.35 6.01
N PHE A 62 -10.31 -9.89 7.08
CA PHE A 62 -8.99 -9.48 7.51
C PHE A 62 -8.20 -10.62 8.14
N ALA A 63 -6.88 -10.49 8.13
CA ALA A 63 -5.97 -11.34 8.89
C ALA A 63 -4.97 -10.47 9.64
N ILE A 64 -4.50 -10.98 10.78
CA ILE A 64 -3.49 -10.33 11.61
C ILE A 64 -2.28 -11.24 11.63
N ILE A 65 -1.15 -10.72 11.19
CA ILE A 65 0.13 -11.42 11.11
C ILE A 65 1.07 -10.78 12.11
N THR A 66 1.46 -11.54 13.12
CA THR A 66 2.41 -11.11 14.14
C THR A 66 3.83 -11.51 13.72
N TYR A 67 4.78 -10.63 13.99
CA TYR A 67 6.20 -10.88 13.75
C TYR A 67 7.05 -10.10 14.77
N THR A 68 8.33 -10.44 14.86
CA THR A 68 9.33 -9.66 15.59
C THR A 68 10.55 -9.47 14.72
N TRP A 69 11.27 -8.37 14.89
CA TRP A 69 12.53 -8.11 14.19
C TRP A 69 13.64 -7.65 15.15
N GLY A 70 14.87 -7.61 14.64
CA GLY A 70 16.07 -7.36 15.45
C GLY A 70 16.54 -8.63 16.17
N SER A 71 17.47 -8.48 17.10
CA SER A 71 18.14 -9.62 17.75
C SER A 71 17.14 -10.60 18.37
N GLY A 72 17.13 -11.85 17.90
CA GLY A 72 16.19 -12.89 18.32
C GLY A 72 14.77 -12.77 17.74
N GLY A 73 14.60 -11.95 16.70
CA GLY A 73 13.34 -11.77 15.97
C GLY A 73 13.00 -12.93 15.02
N THR A 74 11.74 -13.00 14.59
CA THR A 74 11.27 -13.98 13.59
C THR A 74 11.65 -13.59 12.16
N ILE A 75 11.84 -12.29 11.90
CA ILE A 75 12.33 -11.74 10.63
C ILE A 75 13.52 -10.82 10.89
N ALA A 76 14.36 -10.58 9.89
CA ALA A 76 15.42 -9.56 9.93
C ALA A 76 16.21 -9.49 11.26
N GLN A 77 16.81 -10.61 11.67
CA GLN A 77 17.41 -10.80 13.01
C GLN A 77 18.55 -9.85 13.35
N HIS A 78 19.12 -9.18 12.35
CA HIS A 78 20.24 -8.25 12.51
C HIS A 78 19.83 -6.79 12.31
N ALA A 79 18.53 -6.51 12.14
CA ALA A 79 18.05 -5.15 11.92
C ALA A 79 18.15 -4.32 13.21
N THR A 80 18.78 -3.14 13.09
CA THR A 80 18.84 -2.11 14.14
C THR A 80 17.71 -1.07 14.01
N ASP A 81 17.18 -0.93 12.79
CA ASP A 81 16.09 -0.02 12.42
C ASP A 81 14.93 -0.84 11.83
N PRO A 82 13.69 -0.29 11.78
CA PRO A 82 12.55 -0.97 11.20
C PRO A 82 12.86 -1.54 9.79
N PRO A 83 12.84 -2.87 9.60
CA PRO A 83 13.25 -3.48 8.35
C PRO A 83 12.07 -3.58 7.38
N PHE A 84 11.67 -2.45 6.80
CA PHE A 84 10.47 -2.34 5.97
C PHE A 84 10.38 -3.40 4.87
N GLN A 85 11.47 -3.59 4.09
CA GLN A 85 11.50 -4.62 3.03
C GLN A 85 11.21 -6.03 3.57
N ASP A 86 11.83 -6.43 4.70
CA ASP A 86 11.59 -7.74 5.33
C ASP A 86 10.16 -7.84 5.88
N ILE A 87 9.59 -6.76 6.40
CA ILE A 87 8.20 -6.71 6.85
C ILE A 87 7.26 -6.94 5.66
N ARG A 88 7.42 -6.20 4.56
CA ARG A 88 6.56 -6.34 3.37
C ARG A 88 6.70 -7.71 2.72
N GLU A 89 7.93 -8.23 2.64
CA GLU A 89 8.20 -9.59 2.14
C GLU A 89 7.49 -10.65 2.99
N HIS A 90 7.59 -10.53 4.32
CA HIS A 90 6.96 -11.46 5.25
C HIS A 90 5.43 -11.44 5.12
N LEU A 91 4.83 -10.24 5.10
CA LEU A 91 3.38 -10.09 5.04
C LEU A 91 2.81 -10.58 3.69
N LYS A 92 3.42 -10.22 2.56
CA LYS A 92 2.90 -10.63 1.24
C LYS A 92 2.94 -12.14 1.03
N ASN A 93 3.97 -12.81 1.56
CA ASN A 93 4.16 -14.25 1.36
C ASN A 93 3.47 -15.11 2.43
N ASN A 94 2.95 -14.50 3.50
CA ASN A 94 2.33 -15.25 4.58
C ASN A 94 1.14 -16.10 4.09
N PRO A 95 0.97 -17.34 4.60
CA PRO A 95 -0.17 -18.18 4.23
C PRO A 95 -1.53 -17.50 4.43
N ALA A 96 -1.71 -16.70 5.48
CA ALA A 96 -2.96 -15.99 5.72
C ALA A 96 -3.29 -14.98 4.60
N THR A 97 -2.27 -14.30 4.08
CA THR A 97 -2.40 -13.40 2.92
C THR A 97 -2.80 -14.18 1.68
N ARG A 98 -2.12 -15.31 1.41
CA ARG A 98 -2.43 -16.16 0.25
C ARG A 98 -3.85 -16.71 0.29
N ASN A 99 -4.32 -17.15 1.45
CA ASN A 99 -5.68 -17.66 1.64
C ASN A 99 -6.74 -16.57 1.39
N LEU A 100 -6.45 -15.31 1.77
CA LEU A 100 -7.35 -14.20 1.50
C LEU A 100 -7.42 -13.89 -0.01
N VAL A 101 -6.29 -13.96 -0.73
CA VAL A 101 -6.30 -13.79 -2.19
C VAL A 101 -7.09 -14.90 -2.88
N GLU A 102 -6.90 -16.15 -2.46
CA GLU A 102 -7.65 -17.28 -2.97
C GLU A 102 -9.15 -17.11 -2.73
N ALA A 103 -9.54 -16.70 -1.52
CA ALA A 103 -10.94 -16.43 -1.18
C ALA A 103 -11.55 -15.28 -2.01
N LEU A 104 -10.79 -14.21 -2.27
CA LEU A 104 -11.23 -13.09 -3.11
C LEU A 104 -11.40 -13.49 -4.57
N ARG A 105 -10.53 -14.36 -5.09
CA ARG A 105 -10.66 -14.88 -6.46
C ARG A 105 -11.84 -15.85 -6.61
N GLY A 106 -12.15 -16.60 -5.55
CA GLY A 106 -13.21 -17.59 -5.58
C GLY A 106 -13.02 -18.57 -6.74
N ASN A 107 -14.01 -18.64 -7.63
CA ASN A 107 -14.00 -19.56 -8.77
C ASN A 107 -13.42 -18.94 -10.05
N ASP A 108 -13.06 -17.65 -10.08
CA ASP A 108 -12.49 -16.99 -11.26
C ASP A 108 -10.99 -16.66 -11.03
N PRO A 109 -10.08 -17.51 -11.52
CA PRO A 109 -8.63 -17.31 -11.35
C PRO A 109 -8.06 -16.10 -12.10
N ARG A 110 -8.86 -15.45 -12.96
CA ARG A 110 -8.49 -14.24 -13.72
C ARG A 110 -9.02 -12.95 -13.09
N SER A 111 -9.68 -13.04 -11.94
CA SER A 111 -10.10 -11.85 -11.18
C SER A 111 -8.88 -11.00 -10.87
N LEU A 112 -8.94 -9.71 -11.24
CA LEU A 112 -7.86 -8.77 -10.98
C LEU A 112 -7.76 -8.53 -9.47
N ILE A 113 -6.64 -8.90 -8.87
CA ILE A 113 -6.36 -8.67 -7.45
C ILE A 113 -5.18 -7.72 -7.34
N TYR A 114 -5.35 -6.65 -6.57
CA TYR A 114 -4.29 -5.69 -6.30
C TYR A 114 -3.87 -5.76 -4.83
N PHE A 115 -2.57 -5.78 -4.57
CA PHE A 115 -2.05 -5.47 -3.24
C PHE A 115 -1.87 -3.98 -3.14
N SER A 116 -2.67 -3.34 -2.28
CA SER A 116 -2.44 -1.96 -1.86
C SER A 116 -1.53 -1.97 -0.63
N PHE A 117 -0.32 -1.45 -0.79
CA PHE A 117 0.60 -1.27 0.32
C PHE A 117 0.46 0.12 0.89
N VAL A 118 0.21 0.20 2.20
CA VAL A 118 -0.06 1.44 2.92
C VAL A 118 0.72 1.41 4.24
N ASP A 119 1.29 2.56 4.62
CA ASP A 119 1.98 2.75 5.89
C ASP A 119 1.01 3.14 7.02
N SER A 120 1.41 2.82 8.25
CA SER A 120 0.57 3.00 9.43
C SER A 120 0.32 4.45 9.85
N ASP A 121 1.09 5.39 9.29
CA ASP A 121 0.97 6.85 9.46
C ASP A 121 -0.12 7.47 8.57
N THR A 122 -0.81 6.65 7.77
CA THR A 122 -2.03 7.05 7.06
C THR A 122 -3.13 7.46 8.05
N ILE A 123 -3.62 8.69 7.89
CA ILE A 123 -4.70 9.23 8.72
C ILE A 123 -6.04 9.18 7.99
N GLU A 124 -6.07 9.37 6.68
CA GLU A 124 -7.30 9.37 5.88
C GLU A 124 -7.05 8.69 4.54
N PHE A 125 -7.96 7.79 4.14
CA PHE A 125 -7.86 7.11 2.86
C PHE A 125 -8.42 7.95 1.69
N ASN A 126 -9.18 9.02 1.96
CA ASN A 126 -9.65 9.99 0.96
C ASN A 126 -10.22 9.36 -0.32
N PHE A 127 -11.04 8.32 -0.16
CA PHE A 127 -11.64 7.56 -1.27
C PHE A 127 -10.65 6.90 -2.24
N ILE A 128 -9.39 6.68 -1.83
CA ILE A 128 -8.31 6.19 -2.70
C ILE A 128 -8.66 4.89 -3.45
N TYR A 129 -9.40 3.98 -2.82
CA TYR A 129 -9.74 2.70 -3.45
C TYR A 129 -10.79 2.88 -4.56
N SER A 130 -11.74 3.80 -4.38
CA SER A 130 -12.62 4.21 -5.48
C SER A 130 -11.86 4.86 -6.63
N GLU A 131 -10.83 5.66 -6.34
CA GLU A 131 -9.98 6.22 -7.39
C GLU A 131 -9.19 5.13 -8.13
N TYR A 132 -8.66 4.15 -7.41
CA TYR A 132 -7.97 3.01 -8.01
C TYR A 132 -8.88 2.16 -8.89
N LEU A 133 -10.13 1.91 -8.47
CA LEU A 133 -11.13 1.23 -9.32
C LEU A 133 -11.38 2.01 -10.62
N GLN A 134 -11.48 3.33 -10.53
CA GLN A 134 -11.67 4.17 -11.71
C GLN A 134 -10.43 4.18 -12.62
N ILE A 135 -9.21 4.22 -12.06
CA ILE A 135 -7.96 4.11 -12.83
C ILE A 135 -7.94 2.78 -13.60
N VAL A 136 -8.22 1.65 -12.92
CA VAL A 136 -8.25 0.33 -13.57
C VAL A 136 -9.26 0.31 -14.70
N LYS A 137 -10.46 0.84 -14.50
CA LYS A 137 -11.50 0.92 -15.53
C LYS A 137 -11.06 1.75 -16.73
N GLU A 138 -10.51 2.94 -16.49
CA GLU A 138 -10.06 3.85 -17.56
C GLU A 138 -8.91 3.25 -18.36
N GLU A 139 -7.94 2.65 -17.70
CA GLU A 139 -6.83 1.98 -18.38
C GLU A 139 -7.28 0.75 -19.15
N TRP A 140 -8.19 -0.05 -18.59
CA TRP A 140 -8.78 -1.20 -19.26
C TRP A 140 -9.53 -0.81 -20.53
N GLU A 141 -10.24 0.32 -20.53
CA GLU A 141 -10.96 0.77 -21.73
C GLU A 141 -10.04 1.22 -22.87
N LYS A 142 -8.81 1.64 -22.59
CA LYS A 142 -7.86 2.09 -23.62
C LYS A 142 -7.32 0.93 -24.46
N ASP A 143 -6.85 -0.13 -23.82
CA ASP A 143 -6.07 -1.18 -24.47
C ASP A 143 -6.32 -2.59 -23.91
N LYS A 144 -7.28 -2.74 -22.99
CA LYS A 144 -7.58 -3.99 -22.26
C LYS A 144 -6.37 -4.53 -21.48
N ILE A 145 -5.41 -3.66 -21.14
CA ILE A 145 -4.28 -3.96 -20.27
C ILE A 145 -4.48 -3.25 -18.93
N PRO A 146 -4.69 -3.99 -17.84
CA PRO A 146 -4.83 -3.40 -16.52
C PRO A 146 -3.48 -2.82 -16.06
N PRO A 147 -3.46 -1.75 -15.24
CA PRO A 147 -2.21 -1.23 -14.71
C PRO A 147 -1.55 -2.31 -13.86
N THR A 148 -0.27 -2.58 -14.11
CA THR A 148 0.54 -3.49 -13.29
C THR A 148 0.87 -2.85 -11.96
N VAL A 149 1.19 -1.55 -11.99
CA VAL A 149 1.41 -0.73 -10.80
C VAL A 149 0.66 0.59 -10.93
N MET A 150 0.05 1.04 -9.84
CA MET A 150 -0.63 2.34 -9.81
C MET A 150 -0.47 3.05 -8.47
N SER A 151 -0.44 4.38 -8.48
CA SER A 151 -0.40 5.22 -7.29
C SER A 151 -1.04 6.58 -7.59
N THR A 152 -1.54 7.26 -6.57
CA THR A 152 -1.90 8.69 -6.64
C THR A 152 -1.00 9.56 -5.76
N GLY A 153 -0.03 8.94 -5.08
CA GLY A 153 0.80 9.59 -4.07
C GLY A 153 0.09 9.85 -2.74
N TYR A 154 0.79 10.52 -1.84
CA TYR A 154 0.26 10.97 -0.56
C TYR A 154 0.38 12.49 -0.45
N GLU A 155 -0.42 13.07 0.44
CA GLU A 155 -0.27 14.44 0.91
C GLU A 155 -0.22 14.47 2.44
N PHE A 156 0.45 15.46 3.01
CA PHE A 156 0.33 15.70 4.45
C PHE A 156 -1.00 16.36 4.78
N HIS A 157 -1.48 16.12 6.00
CA HIS A 157 -2.66 16.79 6.53
C HIS A 157 -2.60 18.32 6.33
N PRO A 158 -3.69 19.01 5.93
CA PRO A 158 -3.69 20.46 5.69
C PRO A 158 -3.23 21.32 6.88
N GLY A 159 -3.37 20.80 8.10
CA GLY A 159 -2.87 21.46 9.32
C GLY A 159 -1.37 21.31 9.57
N ASN A 160 -0.64 20.57 8.73
CA ASN A 160 0.81 20.39 8.84
C ASN A 160 1.55 21.50 8.08
N GLU A 161 2.61 22.06 8.67
CA GLU A 161 3.41 23.13 8.04
C GLU A 161 4.07 22.73 6.70
N HIS A 162 4.20 21.43 6.44
CA HIS A 162 4.79 20.89 5.21
C HIS A 162 3.76 20.55 4.13
N HIS A 163 2.45 20.75 4.37
CA HIS A 163 1.38 20.38 3.45
C HIS A 163 1.57 20.95 2.04
N ILE A 164 1.81 22.26 1.92
CA ILE A 164 2.00 22.92 0.62
C ILE A 164 3.18 22.33 -0.16
N ALA A 165 4.28 22.02 0.52
CA ALA A 165 5.44 21.42 -0.12
C ALA A 165 5.15 19.99 -0.62
N SER A 166 4.42 19.20 0.17
CA SER A 166 3.99 17.85 -0.21
C SER A 166 3.01 17.87 -1.39
N TRP A 167 2.05 18.79 -1.39
CA TRP A 167 1.10 18.98 -2.49
C TRP A 167 1.82 19.38 -3.79
N LEU A 168 2.74 20.35 -3.73
CA LEU A 168 3.54 20.77 -4.89
C LEU A 168 4.40 19.62 -5.46
N ASP A 169 5.08 18.85 -4.60
CA ASP A 169 5.85 17.67 -5.02
C ASP A 169 4.97 16.66 -5.77
N ARG A 170 3.75 16.39 -5.27
CA ARG A 170 2.78 15.51 -5.93
C ARG A 170 2.32 16.03 -7.29
N MET A 171 2.10 17.33 -7.42
CA MET A 171 1.73 17.94 -8.71
C MET A 171 2.85 17.83 -9.74
N VAL A 172 4.11 18.05 -9.34
CA VAL A 172 5.27 17.85 -10.23
C VAL A 172 5.38 16.39 -10.66
N ARG A 173 5.19 15.45 -9.74
CA ARG A 173 5.16 14.00 -10.06
C ARG A 173 4.06 13.64 -11.03
N THR A 174 2.87 14.17 -10.82
CA THR A 174 1.73 13.96 -11.72
C THR A 174 2.07 14.42 -13.14
N ALA A 175 2.59 15.64 -13.30
CA ALA A 175 2.99 16.15 -14.61
C ALA A 175 4.13 15.33 -15.24
N LEU A 176 5.10 14.90 -14.44
CA LEU A 176 6.21 14.06 -14.93
C LEU A 176 5.75 12.65 -15.33
N ALA A 177 4.68 12.14 -14.70
CA ALA A 177 4.13 10.82 -15.00
C ALA A 177 3.62 10.71 -16.43
N GLU A 178 3.14 11.80 -17.00
CA GLU A 178 2.69 11.85 -18.41
C GLU A 178 3.82 11.56 -19.39
N VAL A 179 5.07 11.86 -19.01
CA VAL A 179 6.26 11.64 -19.84
C VAL A 179 6.98 10.36 -19.45
N TYR A 180 7.12 10.09 -18.14
CA TYR A 180 7.83 8.92 -17.64
C TYR A 180 7.23 8.41 -16.31
N PRO A 181 6.20 7.53 -16.36
CA PRO A 181 5.46 7.06 -15.18
C PRO A 181 6.30 6.38 -14.10
N LEU A 182 7.48 5.84 -14.43
CA LEU A 182 8.33 5.15 -13.46
C LEU A 182 9.21 6.07 -12.60
N PHE A 183 9.28 7.37 -12.90
CA PHE A 183 10.14 8.33 -12.18
C PHE A 183 9.48 9.00 -10.99
N VAL A 184 8.21 8.71 -10.77
CA VAL A 184 7.37 9.54 -9.89
C VAL A 184 6.92 8.82 -8.62
N TYR A 185 7.20 7.53 -8.51
CA TYR A 185 6.84 6.74 -7.32
C TYR A 185 7.67 7.12 -6.09
N TYR A 186 6.98 7.20 -4.96
CA TYR A 186 7.57 7.43 -3.65
C TYR A 186 8.39 6.21 -3.18
N PRO A 187 9.41 6.40 -2.34
CA PRO A 187 10.25 5.31 -1.82
C PRO A 187 9.48 4.41 -0.85
N GLU A 188 8.43 4.96 -0.25
CA GLU A 188 7.52 4.33 0.69
C GLU A 188 6.28 3.81 0.00
N PRO A 189 5.67 2.74 0.52
CA PRO A 189 4.55 2.11 -0.11
C PRO A 189 3.27 2.92 0.11
N ASN A 190 2.89 3.62 -0.95
CA ASN A 190 1.51 3.99 -1.19
C ASN A 190 1.21 3.75 -2.67
N PHE A 191 1.13 2.47 -3.03
CA PHE A 191 0.90 2.03 -4.39
C PHE A 191 0.21 0.67 -4.40
N CYS A 192 -0.49 0.42 -5.48
CA CYS A 192 -1.07 -0.88 -5.79
C CYS A 192 -0.19 -1.64 -6.78
N VAL A 193 -0.09 -2.95 -6.59
CA VAL A 193 0.56 -3.86 -7.53
C VAL A 193 -0.40 -4.99 -7.88
N LEU A 194 -0.56 -5.26 -9.17
CA LEU A 194 -1.37 -6.36 -9.67
C LEU A 194 -0.74 -7.70 -9.28
N VAL A 195 -1.53 -8.62 -8.74
CA VAL A 195 -1.16 -10.02 -8.53
C VAL A 195 -1.36 -10.75 -9.86
N HIS A 196 -0.35 -11.50 -10.32
CA HIS A 196 -0.46 -12.30 -11.55
C HIS A 196 -1.64 -13.26 -11.49
N ASP A 197 -2.32 -13.45 -12.62
CA ASP A 197 -3.35 -14.46 -12.81
C ASP A 197 -2.90 -15.81 -12.28
N THR A 198 -3.83 -16.59 -11.71
CA THR A 198 -3.58 -17.90 -11.06
C THR A 198 -2.69 -17.90 -9.80
N LEU A 199 -1.95 -16.83 -9.51
CA LEU A 199 -1.15 -16.73 -8.28
C LEU A 199 -1.88 -16.09 -7.09
N ASN A 200 -1.53 -16.52 -5.88
CA ASN A 200 -2.12 -16.01 -4.64
C ASN A 200 -1.25 -14.96 -3.92
N THR A 201 -0.18 -14.48 -4.57
CA THR A 201 0.69 -13.41 -4.06
C THR A 201 1.53 -12.80 -5.19
N ILE A 202 2.26 -11.73 -4.89
CA ILE A 202 3.29 -11.14 -5.75
C ILE A 202 4.58 -11.92 -5.53
N GLU A 203 5.06 -12.63 -6.55
CA GLU A 203 6.28 -13.46 -6.45
C GLU A 203 7.55 -12.63 -6.38
N GLU A 204 7.57 -11.46 -7.03
CA GLU A 204 8.68 -10.53 -6.95
C GLU A 204 8.88 -10.08 -5.51
N SER A 205 10.16 -10.00 -5.13
CA SER A 205 10.53 -9.70 -3.76
C SER A 205 10.71 -8.20 -3.52
N PHE A 206 10.51 -7.75 -2.27
CA PHE A 206 10.92 -6.45 -1.77
C PHE A 206 12.40 -6.40 -1.34
N ILE A 207 13.07 -7.55 -1.20
CA ILE A 207 14.42 -7.64 -0.61
C ILE A 207 15.49 -7.28 -1.63
N ASP A 208 16.20 -6.17 -1.45
CA ASP A 208 17.48 -5.87 -2.12
C ASP A 208 18.51 -5.41 -1.10
N ARG A 209 19.36 -6.34 -0.65
CA ARG A 209 20.39 -6.08 0.37
C ARG A 209 21.42 -5.02 -0.05
N ARG A 210 21.56 -4.72 -1.36
CA ARG A 210 22.48 -3.67 -1.85
C ARG A 210 21.93 -2.27 -1.63
N ARG A 211 20.61 -2.11 -1.59
CA ARG A 211 19.93 -0.82 -1.38
C ARG A 211 19.61 -0.55 0.10
N GLY A 212 20.05 -1.42 1.02
CA GLY A 212 19.71 -1.33 2.44
C GLY A 212 18.22 -1.56 2.69
N ASN A 213 17.70 -1.10 3.84
CA ASN A 213 16.28 -1.22 4.21
C ASN A 213 15.41 -0.04 3.73
N ILE A 214 15.94 0.81 2.84
CA ILE A 214 15.25 1.98 2.28
C ILE A 214 14.67 1.65 0.89
N MET A 215 13.75 2.49 0.39
CA MET A 215 13.23 2.43 -0.98
C MET A 215 12.59 1.09 -1.38
N GLU A 216 11.67 0.58 -0.56
CA GLU A 216 11.02 -0.70 -0.84
C GLU A 216 10.12 -0.67 -2.08
N SER A 217 9.41 0.44 -2.35
CA SER A 217 8.58 0.56 -3.55
C SER A 217 9.41 0.50 -4.84
N PRO A 218 10.51 1.28 -4.99
CA PRO A 218 11.39 1.17 -6.16
C PRO A 218 11.98 -0.23 -6.39
N VAL A 219 12.31 -0.98 -5.33
CA VAL A 219 12.82 -2.35 -5.45
C VAL A 219 11.76 -3.29 -6.04
N LEU A 220 10.53 -3.23 -5.53
CA LEU A 220 9.47 -4.07 -6.09
C LEU A 220 9.12 -3.63 -7.51
N ILE A 221 8.99 -2.32 -7.75
CA ILE A 221 8.62 -1.75 -9.06
C ILE A 221 9.62 -2.16 -10.14
N SER A 222 10.94 -2.10 -9.87
CA SER A 222 11.95 -2.49 -10.86
C SER A 222 11.86 -3.97 -11.26
N ARG A 223 11.37 -4.82 -10.36
CA ARG A 223 11.17 -6.27 -10.61
C ARG A 223 9.90 -6.52 -11.39
N VAL A 224 8.77 -5.95 -10.97
CA VAL A 224 7.48 -6.11 -11.68
C VAL A 224 7.49 -5.43 -13.05
N LYS A 225 8.36 -4.44 -13.28
CA LYS A 225 8.62 -3.84 -14.60
C LYS A 225 8.99 -4.86 -15.68
N THR A 226 9.57 -6.00 -15.28
CA THR A 226 9.99 -7.04 -16.21
C THR A 226 8.84 -7.93 -16.71
N ARG A 227 7.63 -7.75 -16.18
CA ARG A 227 6.44 -8.49 -16.58
C ARG A 227 5.99 -8.15 -18.01
N PRO A 228 5.38 -9.12 -18.73
CA PRO A 228 4.72 -8.83 -19.99
C PRO A 228 3.58 -7.83 -19.79
N ASN A 229 3.36 -6.95 -20.77
CA ASN A 229 2.32 -5.90 -20.74
C ASN A 229 2.42 -4.99 -19.51
N PHE A 230 3.63 -4.75 -19.01
CA PHE A 230 3.86 -3.87 -17.88
C PHE A 230 3.28 -2.47 -18.14
N LYS A 231 2.47 -2.00 -17.20
CA LYS A 231 1.85 -0.68 -17.25
C LYS A 231 1.92 -0.01 -15.89
N ALA A 232 2.55 1.16 -15.86
CA ALA A 232 2.67 1.99 -14.66
C ALA A 232 1.79 3.23 -14.80
N VAL A 233 1.01 3.52 -13.77
CA VAL A 233 0.14 4.70 -13.72
C VAL A 233 0.38 5.49 -12.45
N PHE A 234 0.62 6.78 -12.60
CA PHE A 234 0.59 7.72 -11.49
C PHE A 234 -0.42 8.81 -11.83
N SER A 235 -1.46 8.93 -11.02
CA SER A 235 -2.64 9.77 -11.34
C SER A 235 -2.75 10.99 -10.42
N ASP A 236 -3.26 12.08 -10.97
CA ASP A 236 -3.62 13.33 -10.29
C ASP A 236 -4.80 13.19 -9.31
N ARG A 237 -5.51 12.05 -9.36
CA ARG A 237 -6.62 11.67 -8.47
C ARG A 237 -6.26 11.79 -7.00
N LYS A 238 -7.29 11.63 -6.15
CA LYS A 238 -7.18 11.84 -4.71
C LYS A 238 -6.05 10.99 -4.09
N PRO A 239 -5.11 11.61 -3.37
CA PRO A 239 -4.08 10.91 -2.61
C PRO A 239 -4.61 10.48 -1.25
N ILE A 240 -3.95 9.52 -0.61
CA ILE A 240 -4.13 9.31 0.83
C ILE A 240 -3.55 10.51 1.58
N ILE A 241 -4.07 10.77 2.77
CA ILE A 241 -3.54 11.79 3.66
C ILE A 241 -2.78 11.09 4.79
N ILE A 242 -1.54 11.52 5.02
CA ILE A 242 -0.69 10.99 6.07
C ILE A 242 -0.36 12.09 7.10
N ASP A 243 -0.13 11.67 8.35
CA ASP A 243 0.61 12.52 9.28
C ASP A 243 2.05 12.65 8.78
N ALA A 244 2.79 13.69 9.16
CA ALA A 244 4.18 13.81 8.74
C ALA A 244 5.08 12.92 9.62
N PRO A 245 5.69 11.84 9.08
CA PRO A 245 6.75 11.14 9.75
C PRO A 245 7.85 12.04 10.29
N LYS A 246 8.41 11.67 11.45
CA LYS A 246 9.59 12.33 12.03
C LYS A 246 10.82 12.38 11.10
N ARG A 247 10.86 11.51 10.08
CA ARG A 247 11.91 11.46 9.06
C ARG A 247 11.75 12.52 7.98
N PHE A 248 10.59 13.18 7.91
CA PHE A 248 10.33 14.26 6.97
C PHE A 248 10.73 15.61 7.59
N GLY A 249 11.31 16.48 6.75
CA GLY A 249 11.66 17.83 7.15
C GLY A 249 11.78 18.75 5.93
N LEU A 250 12.07 20.03 6.16
CA LEU A 250 12.32 20.99 5.09
C LEU A 250 13.80 21.33 5.00
N SER A 251 14.29 21.47 3.78
CA SER A 251 15.62 22.03 3.48
C SER A 251 15.50 23.18 2.49
N VAL A 252 16.61 23.89 2.26
CA VAL A 252 16.70 24.92 1.20
C VAL A 252 16.38 24.36 -0.19
N LYS A 253 16.46 23.03 -0.38
CA LYS A 253 16.14 22.32 -1.63
C LYS A 253 14.69 21.80 -1.69
N GLY A 254 13.85 22.12 -0.71
CA GLY A 254 12.47 21.64 -0.61
C GLY A 254 12.29 20.54 0.45
N LEU A 255 11.20 19.79 0.31
CA LEU A 255 10.83 18.71 1.22
C LEU A 255 11.87 17.59 1.21
N VAL A 256 12.43 17.31 2.37
CA VAL A 256 13.34 16.18 2.61
C VAL A 256 12.49 15.01 3.06
N THR A 257 12.26 14.08 2.14
CA THR A 257 11.51 12.85 2.40
C THR A 257 12.39 11.63 2.63
N GLY A 258 13.72 11.81 2.77
CA GLY A 258 14.68 10.70 2.70
C GLY A 258 14.83 10.10 1.30
N GLN A 259 14.28 10.76 0.28
CA GLN A 259 14.35 10.37 -1.13
C GLN A 259 15.66 10.76 -1.81
N SER A 260 15.95 10.08 -2.92
CA SER A 260 16.72 10.64 -4.02
C SER A 260 16.12 11.98 -4.43
N THR A 261 16.80 13.07 -4.08
CA THR A 261 16.60 14.38 -4.72
C THR A 261 16.73 14.24 -6.24
N LEU A 262 16.18 15.17 -7.02
CA LEU A 262 16.45 15.26 -8.47
C LEU A 262 17.96 15.16 -8.80
N SER A 263 18.84 15.60 -7.88
CA SER A 263 20.29 15.49 -7.99
C SER A 263 20.88 14.09 -7.75
N GLY A 264 20.09 13.11 -7.29
CA GLY A 264 20.56 11.79 -6.87
C GLY A 264 19.83 10.63 -7.52
N MET A 265 19.49 10.72 -8.82
CA MET A 265 18.79 9.69 -9.60
C MET A 265 19.38 8.27 -9.47
N THR A 266 19.07 7.58 -8.37
CA THR A 266 19.16 6.13 -8.18
C THR A 266 17.75 5.57 -8.10
N LEU A 267 16.95 5.91 -9.10
CA LEU A 267 15.54 5.52 -9.22
C LEU A 267 15.44 4.02 -9.59
N ALA A 268 14.22 3.52 -9.79
CA ALA A 268 13.92 2.13 -10.22
C ALA A 268 14.43 1.83 -11.65
N GLN A 269 15.75 1.97 -11.85
CA GLN A 269 16.49 1.46 -13.00
C GLN A 269 16.62 -0.05 -12.89
#